data_AF-A0A8S2S5V2-F1
#
_entry.id   AF-A0A8S2S5V2-F1
#
_cell.length_a   1.000
_cell.length_b   1.000
_cell.length_c   1.000
_cell.angle_alpha   90.00
_cell.angle_beta   90.00
_cell.angle_gamma   90.00
#
_symmetry.space_group_name_H-M   'P 1'
#
loop_
_entity.id
_entity.type
_entity.pdbx_description
1 polymer ?
#
loop_
_entity_poly.entity_id
_entity_poly.type
_entity_poly.pdbx_seq_one_letter_code
_entity_poly.pdbx_strand_id
1 'polypeptide(L)'
;FSGFLESVKQCFLGMLGDFDIDAYAQTTFQYVSVCLLIVYVVVVTILLLNLLIAMMGDTYGNIIEGATQIWHLERARIVYAIENEMSTEDRNLETNKYWTNVDGERYLQVEEVDDEHFKPDSKKKKNDEDADDDK
;
A
#
# COMPACT_ATOMS: atom_id res chain seq x y z
N PHE A 1 1.05 15.56 -43.49
CA PHE A 1 0.57 15.54 -42.09
C PHE A 1 -0.59 14.57 -41.87
N SER A 2 -1.59 14.48 -42.76
CA SER A 2 -2.73 13.55 -42.62
C SER A 2 -2.33 12.08 -42.44
N GLY A 3 -1.45 11.54 -43.30
CA GLY A 3 -1.03 10.13 -43.20
C GLY A 3 -0.21 9.78 -41.94
N PHE A 4 0.51 10.76 -41.37
CA PHE A 4 1.24 10.56 -40.11
C PHE A 4 0.26 10.42 -38.93
N LEU A 5 -0.75 11.30 -38.86
CA LEU A 5 -1.80 11.24 -37.84
C LEU A 5 -2.61 9.94 -37.93
N GLU A 6 -2.93 9.48 -39.15
CA GLU A 6 -3.62 8.21 -39.37
C GLU A 6 -2.78 7.02 -38.86
N SER A 7 -1.47 7.04 -39.11
CA SER A 7 -0.55 5.99 -38.66
C SER A 7 -0.40 5.96 -37.13
N VAL A 8 -0.30 7.14 -36.50
CA VAL A 8 -0.25 7.27 -35.03
C VAL A 8 -1.57 6.79 -34.40
N LYS A 9 -2.71 7.17 -35.00
CA LYS A 9 -4.03 6.71 -34.59
C LYS A 9 -4.15 5.19 -34.68
N GLN A 10 -3.73 4.59 -35.79
CA GLN A 10 -3.75 3.13 -35.95
C GLN A 10 -2.82 2.41 -34.97
N CYS A 11 -1.64 2.95 -34.66
CA CYS A 11 -0.77 2.38 -33.62
C CYS A 11 -1.42 2.46 -32.24
N PHE A 12 -2.03 3.60 -31.90
CA PHE A 12 -2.68 3.78 -30.60
C PHE A 12 -3.91 2.87 -30.42
N LEU A 13 -4.79 2.83 -31.42
CA LEU A 13 -5.95 1.93 -31.43
C LEU A 13 -5.51 0.47 -31.42
N GLY A 14 -4.46 0.11 -32.15
CA GLY A 14 -3.85 -1.21 -32.10
C GLY A 14 -3.36 -1.60 -30.70
N MET A 15 -2.72 -0.69 -29.96
CA MET A 15 -2.34 -0.96 -28.56
C MET A 15 -3.56 -1.16 -27.64
N LEU A 16 -4.69 -0.52 -27.92
CA LEU A 16 -5.96 -0.73 -27.20
C LEU A 16 -6.72 -2.00 -27.63
N GLY A 17 -6.21 -2.73 -28.63
CA GLY A 17 -6.81 -3.98 -29.11
C GLY A 17 -7.68 -3.83 -30.37
N ASP A 18 -7.78 -2.64 -30.94
CA ASP A 18 -8.49 -2.38 -32.20
C ASP A 18 -7.54 -2.56 -33.38
N PHE A 19 -7.47 -3.80 -33.87
CA PHE A 19 -6.66 -4.19 -35.03
C PHE A 19 -7.54 -4.39 -36.26
N ASP A 20 -7.19 -3.70 -37.35
CA ASP A 20 -7.82 -3.90 -38.65
C ASP A 20 -7.28 -5.17 -39.33
N ILE A 21 -7.91 -6.31 -39.06
CA ILE A 21 -7.53 -7.62 -39.60
C ILE A 21 -7.62 -7.63 -41.14
N ASP A 22 -8.56 -6.88 -41.72
CA ASP A 22 -8.78 -6.82 -43.16
C ASP A 22 -7.65 -6.07 -43.89
N ALA A 23 -7.08 -5.05 -43.26
CA ALA A 23 -5.90 -4.37 -43.78
C ALA A 23 -4.65 -5.28 -43.79
N TYR A 24 -4.47 -6.12 -42.76
CA TYR A 24 -3.36 -7.08 -42.71
C TYR A 24 -3.54 -8.27 -43.66
N ALA A 25 -4.79 -8.64 -43.98
CA ALA A 25 -5.11 -9.71 -44.92
C ALA A 25 -4.75 -9.38 -46.38
N GLN A 26 -4.67 -8.09 -46.74
CA GLN A 26 -4.29 -7.64 -48.09
C GLN A 26 -2.77 -7.67 -48.35
N THR A 27 -1.96 -8.09 -47.38
CA THR A 27 -0.50 -8.17 -47.52
C THR A 27 -0.04 -9.43 -48.25
N THR A 28 1.15 -9.38 -48.86
CA THR A 28 1.72 -10.48 -49.69
C THR A 28 1.81 -11.82 -48.97
N PHE A 29 1.90 -11.81 -47.63
CA PHE A 29 1.97 -13.01 -46.79
C PHE A 29 0.86 -13.01 -45.72
N GLN A 30 -0.40 -12.99 -46.16
CA GLN A 30 -1.60 -12.97 -45.30
C GLN A 30 -1.52 -13.90 -44.07
N TYR A 31 -1.20 -15.19 -44.27
CA TYR A 31 -1.17 -16.15 -43.17
C TYR A 31 -0.09 -15.84 -42.13
N VAL A 32 1.08 -15.40 -42.58
CA VAL A 32 2.22 -15.09 -41.69
C VAL A 32 1.92 -13.83 -40.87
N SER A 33 1.36 -12.79 -41.51
CA SER A 33 0.98 -11.53 -40.87
C SER A 33 -0.04 -11.75 -39.75
N VAL A 34 -1.08 -12.56 -40.00
CA VAL A 34 -2.14 -12.85 -39.01
C VAL A 34 -1.59 -13.70 -37.85
N CYS A 35 -0.75 -14.71 -38.11
CA CYS A 35 -0.12 -15.49 -37.04
C CYS A 35 0.79 -14.64 -36.15
N LEU A 36 1.61 -13.75 -36.74
CA LEU A 36 2.46 -12.84 -35.98
C LEU A 36 1.65 -11.86 -35.12
N LEU A 37 0.53 -11.35 -35.65
CA LEU A 37 -0.38 -10.48 -34.91
C LEU A 37 -0.93 -11.17 -33.66
N ILE A 38 -1.41 -12.41 -33.79
CA ILE A 38 -1.96 -13.18 -32.67
C ILE A 38 -0.88 -13.44 -31.62
N VAL A 39 0.30 -13.90 -32.03
CA VAL A 39 1.43 -14.14 -31.11
C VAL A 39 1.84 -12.85 -30.40
N TYR A 40 1.88 -11.73 -31.12
CA TYR A 40 2.18 -10.42 -30.55
C TYR A 40 1.16 -10.03 -29.45
N VAL A 41 -0.14 -10.14 -29.72
CA VAL A 41 -1.19 -9.82 -28.74
C VAL A 41 -1.06 -10.69 -27.49
N VAL A 42 -0.84 -11.99 -27.65
CA VAL A 42 -0.67 -12.92 -26.52
C VAL A 42 0.59 -12.61 -25.72
N VAL A 43 1.73 -12.33 -26.38
CA VAL A 43 2.98 -12.01 -25.68
C VAL A 43 2.86 -10.68 -24.93
N VAL A 44 2.32 -9.63 -25.56
CA VAL A 44 2.16 -8.32 -24.91
C VAL A 44 1.22 -8.40 -23.73
N THR A 45 0.10 -9.12 -23.84
CA THR A 45 -0.83 -9.28 -22.71
C THR A 45 -0.19 -10.02 -21.54
N ILE A 46 0.57 -11.09 -21.77
CA ILE A 46 1.30 -11.82 -20.71
C ILE A 46 2.38 -10.93 -20.09
N LEU A 47 3.16 -10.21 -20.90
CA LEU A 47 4.21 -9.31 -20.40
C LEU A 47 3.63 -8.15 -19.57
N LEU A 48 2.56 -7.51 -20.04
CA LEU A 48 1.90 -6.42 -19.31
C LEU A 48 1.28 -6.92 -18.01
N LEU A 49 0.65 -8.09 -17.99
CA LEU A 49 0.12 -8.67 -16.75
C LEU A 49 1.25 -8.94 -15.75
N ASN A 50 2.36 -9.52 -16.20
CA ASN A 50 3.51 -9.79 -15.32
C ASN A 50 4.13 -8.50 -14.77
N LEU A 51 4.24 -7.46 -15.58
CA LEU A 51 4.76 -6.15 -15.14
C LEU A 51 3.78 -5.39 -14.24
N LEU A 52 2.48 -5.46 -14.53
CA LEU A 52 1.44 -4.83 -13.71
C LEU A 52 1.36 -5.48 -12.34
N ILE A 53 1.38 -6.81 -12.27
CA ILE A 53 1.38 -7.56 -11.01
C ILE A 53 2.69 -7.34 -10.26
N ALA A 54 3.84 -7.26 -10.93
CA ALA A 54 5.11 -6.98 -10.26
C ALA A 54 5.12 -5.58 -9.60
N MET A 55 4.66 -4.55 -10.32
CA MET A 55 4.58 -3.18 -9.78
C MET A 55 3.52 -3.05 -8.70
N MET A 56 2.35 -3.67 -8.87
CA MET A 56 1.32 -3.76 -7.83
C MET A 56 1.81 -4.56 -6.62
N GLY A 57 2.60 -5.62 -6.80
CA GLY A 57 3.14 -6.43 -5.71
C GLY A 57 4.12 -5.67 -4.84
N ASP A 58 5.08 -4.96 -5.46
CA ASP A 58 6.05 -4.13 -4.75
C ASP A 58 5.38 -2.94 -4.03
N THR A 59 4.47 -2.24 -4.72
CA THR A 59 3.73 -1.14 -4.10
C THR A 59 2.74 -1.62 -3.04
N TYR A 60 2.08 -2.76 -3.20
CA TYR A 60 1.18 -3.34 -2.20
C TYR A 60 1.93 -3.73 -0.92
N GLY A 61 3.10 -4.36 -1.06
CA GLY A 61 3.97 -4.70 0.07
C GLY A 61 4.39 -3.46 0.87
N ASN A 62 4.83 -2.42 0.16
CA ASN A 62 5.25 -1.16 0.81
C ASN A 62 4.07 -0.39 1.43
N ILE A 63 2.88 -0.41 0.80
CA ILE A 63 1.69 0.27 1.32
C ILE A 63 1.13 -0.44 2.56
N ILE A 64 1.13 -1.77 2.59
CA ILE A 64 0.53 -2.51 3.72
C ILE A 64 1.37 -2.39 4.98
N GLU A 65 2.70 -2.33 4.87
CA GLU A 65 3.58 -2.14 6.02
C GLU A 65 3.38 -0.75 6.67
N GLY A 66 3.15 0.28 5.85
CA GLY A 66 2.86 1.64 6.32
C GLY A 66 1.39 1.94 6.65
N ALA A 67 0.45 1.06 6.28
CA ALA A 67 -0.98 1.33 6.34
C ALA A 67 -1.46 1.61 7.77
N THR A 68 -0.96 0.88 8.75
CA THR A 68 -1.31 1.07 10.17
C THR A 68 -0.89 2.46 10.66
N GLN A 69 0.32 2.90 10.32
CA GLN A 69 0.84 4.21 10.72
C GLN A 69 0.04 5.34 10.06
N ILE A 70 -0.27 5.20 8.76
CA ILE A 70 -1.11 6.15 8.02
C ILE A 70 -2.51 6.21 8.63
N TRP A 71 -3.09 5.07 8.99
CA TRP A 71 -4.39 5.02 9.64
C TRP A 71 -4.40 5.71 11.00
N HIS A 72 -3.35 5.53 11.82
CA HIS A 72 -3.21 6.24 13.09
C HIS A 72 -3.07 7.76 12.89
N LEU A 73 -2.27 8.19 11.90
CA LEU A 73 -2.11 9.60 11.57
C LEU A 73 -3.43 10.23 11.13
N GLU A 74 -4.17 9.55 10.25
CA GLU A 74 -5.45 10.07 9.75
C GLU A 74 -6.49 10.14 10.86
N ARG A 75 -6.53 9.12 11.74
CA ARG A 75 -7.34 9.18 12.96
C ARG A 75 -6.99 10.38 13.84
N ALA A 76 -5.70 10.58 14.12
CA ALA A 76 -5.25 11.71 14.95
C ALA A 76 -5.63 13.06 14.32
N ARG A 77 -5.52 13.16 12.99
CA ARG A 77 -5.91 14.35 12.24
C ARG A 77 -7.40 14.66 12.35
N ILE A 78 -8.26 13.63 12.22
CA ILE A 78 -9.71 13.78 12.34
C ILE A 78 -10.07 14.19 13.77
N VAL A 79 -9.51 13.52 14.78
CA VAL A 79 -9.75 13.85 16.20
C VAL A 79 -9.35 15.29 16.49
N TYR A 80 -8.16 15.72 16.05
CA TYR A 80 -7.70 17.10 16.21
C TYR A 80 -8.62 18.12 15.52
N ALA A 81 -9.09 17.82 14.31
CA ALA A 81 -10.01 18.70 13.59
C ALA A 81 -11.33 18.88 14.37
N ILE A 82 -11.87 17.79 14.93
CA ILE A 82 -13.07 17.83 15.77
C ILE A 82 -12.80 18.65 17.04
N GLU A 83 -11.69 18.40 17.75
CA GLU A 83 -11.33 19.14 18.96
C GLU A 83 -11.17 20.64 18.71
N ASN A 84 -10.70 21.03 17.52
CA ASN A 84 -10.54 22.43 17.13
C ASN A 84 -11.87 23.12 16.83
N GLU A 85 -12.90 22.38 16.41
CA GLU A 85 -14.25 22.89 16.17
C GLU A 85 -15.10 22.98 17.45
N MET A 86 -14.67 22.34 18.55
CA MET A 86 -15.37 22.34 19.83
C MET A 86 -15.08 23.59 20.68
N SER A 87 -16.08 24.02 21.46
CA SER A 87 -15.94 25.07 22.47
C SER A 87 -14.90 24.68 23.53
N THR A 88 -14.21 25.67 24.09
CA THR A 88 -13.18 25.49 25.14
C THR A 88 -13.74 24.84 26.41
N GLU A 89 -15.02 25.04 26.72
CA GLU A 89 -15.68 24.44 27.88
C GLU A 89 -15.92 22.94 27.71
N ASP A 90 -16.43 22.52 26.54
CA ASP A 90 -16.73 21.11 26.23
C ASP A 90 -15.46 20.26 26.11
N ARG A 91 -14.38 20.83 25.57
CA ARG A 91 -13.07 20.16 25.45
C ARG A 91 -12.42 19.90 26.81
N ASN A 92 -12.57 20.82 27.76
CA ASN A 92 -11.92 20.74 29.07
C ASN A 92 -12.54 19.66 29.99
N LEU A 93 -13.84 19.39 29.84
CA LEU A 93 -14.55 18.34 30.59
C LEU A 93 -13.99 16.93 30.29
N GLU A 94 -13.82 16.59 29.01
CA GLU A 94 -13.30 15.29 28.58
C GLU A 94 -11.79 15.16 28.87
N THR A 95 -11.04 16.25 28.64
CA THR A 95 -9.59 16.26 28.85
C THR A 95 -9.25 15.95 30.31
N ASN A 96 -9.91 16.62 31.28
CA ASN A 96 -9.58 16.55 32.70
C ASN A 96 -9.79 15.18 33.38
N LYS A 97 -10.44 14.21 32.72
CA LYS A 97 -10.72 12.89 33.30
C LYS A 97 -9.47 12.06 33.61
N TYR A 98 -8.39 12.24 32.84
CA TYR A 98 -7.14 11.46 32.97
C TYR A 98 -5.96 12.29 33.50
N TRP A 99 -6.17 13.58 33.81
CA TRP A 99 -5.15 14.43 34.40
C TRP A 99 -5.17 14.33 35.91
N THR A 100 -3.98 14.25 36.49
CA THR A 100 -3.74 14.34 37.93
C THR A 100 -2.85 15.56 38.16
N ASN A 101 -3.13 16.33 39.21
CA ASN A 101 -2.29 17.44 39.62
C ASN A 101 -1.41 16.97 40.77
N VAL A 102 -0.09 16.94 40.56
CA VAL A 102 0.90 16.65 41.60
C VAL A 102 1.80 17.87 41.72
N ASP A 103 1.94 18.41 42.93
CA ASP A 103 2.79 19.58 43.22
C ASP A 103 2.54 20.82 42.34
N GLY A 104 1.29 21.00 41.89
CA GLY A 104 0.87 22.15 41.06
C GLY A 104 1.08 21.98 39.56
N GLU A 105 1.68 20.88 39.13
CA GLU A 105 1.89 20.53 37.72
C GLU A 105 0.88 19.45 37.26
N ARG A 106 0.48 19.49 35.99
CA ARG A 106 -0.47 18.54 35.38
C ARG A 106 0.26 17.34 34.78
N TYR A 107 -0.09 16.15 35.25
CA TYR A 107 0.43 14.88 34.75
C TYR A 107 -0.68 14.02 34.15
N LEU A 108 -0.36 13.32 33.07
CA LEU A 108 -1.23 12.32 32.47
C LEU A 108 -0.96 10.98 33.15
N GLN A 109 -2.01 10.34 33.67
CA GLN A 109 -1.87 8.99 34.22
C GLN A 109 -1.79 7.97 33.08
N VAL A 110 -0.69 7.22 33.02
CA VAL A 110 -0.50 6.10 32.10
C VAL A 110 -0.28 4.84 32.92
N GLU A 111 -1.09 3.82 32.70
CA GLU A 111 -0.91 2.50 33.29
C GLU A 111 -0.26 1.61 32.22
N GLU A 112 0.99 1.22 32.46
CA GLU A 112 1.70 0.28 31.62
C GLU A 112 1.52 -1.12 32.20
N VAL A 113 0.98 -2.03 31.38
CA VAL A 113 0.91 -3.45 31.73
C VAL A 113 2.17 -4.11 31.18
N ASP A 114 3.10 -4.44 32.07
CA ASP A 114 4.30 -5.21 31.75
C ASP A 114 4.08 -6.69 32.07
N ASP A 115 3.84 -7.49 31.03
CA ASP A 115 3.64 -8.93 31.11
C ASP A 115 4.91 -9.70 31.54
N GLU A 116 6.09 -9.08 31.50
CA GLU A 116 7.37 -9.69 31.83
C GLU A 116 7.81 -9.45 33.28
N HIS A 117 7.25 -8.43 33.93
CA HIS A 117 7.60 -8.03 35.30
C HIS A 117 7.39 -9.15 36.33
N PHE A 118 6.41 -10.02 36.11
CA PHE A 118 6.01 -11.08 37.06
C PHE A 118 6.41 -12.50 36.63
N LYS A 119 7.22 -12.67 35.57
CA LYS A 119 7.72 -14.02 35.21
C LYS A 119 8.66 -14.53 36.33
N PRO A 120 8.41 -15.73 36.91
CA PRO A 120 9.29 -16.27 37.94
C PRO A 120 10.70 -16.51 37.36
N ASP A 121 11.72 -16.10 38.11
CA ASP A 121 13.15 -16.15 37.74
C ASP A 121 13.62 -17.49 37.15
N SER A 122 12.94 -18.59 37.50
CA SER A 122 13.20 -19.93 36.97
C SER A 122 13.03 -20.06 35.45
N LYS A 123 12.24 -19.18 34.80
CA LYS A 123 12.08 -19.16 33.33
C LYS A 123 13.00 -18.15 32.63
N LYS A 124 13.56 -17.19 33.36
CA LYS A 124 14.48 -16.18 32.81
C LYS A 124 15.84 -16.81 32.51
N LYS A 125 16.35 -17.63 33.43
CA LYS A 125 17.61 -18.39 33.27
C LYS A 125 17.60 -19.44 32.16
N LYS A 126 16.45 -20.06 31.87
CA LYS A 126 16.37 -21.13 30.87
C LYS A 126 16.52 -20.61 29.43
N ASN A 127 15.98 -19.43 29.15
CA ASN A 127 16.11 -18.80 27.82
C ASN A 127 17.51 -18.26 27.54
N ASP A 128 18.28 -17.90 28.57
CA ASP A 128 19.67 -17.46 28.42
C ASP A 128 20.62 -18.66 28.18
N GLU A 129 20.36 -19.81 28.81
CA GLU A 129 21.12 -21.06 28.57
C GLU A 129 20.86 -21.66 27.18
N ASP A 130 19.62 -21.58 26.67
CA ASP A 130 19.26 -22.07 25.32
C ASP A 130 19.77 -21.13 24.19
N ALA A 131 20.19 -19.90 24.50
CA ALA A 131 20.72 -18.93 23.53
C ALA A 131 22.25 -19.00 23.34
N ASP A 132 22.98 -19.62 24.27
CA ASP A 132 24.44 -19.79 24.21
C ASP A 132 24.87 -21.15 23.60
N ASP A 133 23.94 -22.10 23.44
CA ASP A 133 24.21 -23.43 22.85
C ASP A 133 24.09 -23.45 21.29
N ASP A 134 23.70 -22.33 20.68
CA ASP A 134 23.56 -22.14 19.22
C ASP A 134 24.73 -21.31 18.61
N LYS A 135 25.92 -21.37 19.21
CA LYS A 135 27.17 -20.80 18.68
C LYS A 135 28.29 -21.82 18.43
#